data_AF-A0A179B9K2-F1
#
_entry.id   AF-A0A179B9K2-F1
#
_cell.length_a   1.000
_cell.length_b   1.000
_cell.length_c   1.000
_cell.angle_alpha   90.00
_cell.angle_beta   90.00
_cell.angle_gamma   90.00
#
_symmetry.space_group_name_H-M   'P 1'
#
loop_
_entity.id
_entity.type
_entity.pdbx_description
1 polymer ?
#
loop_
_entity_poly.entity_id
_entity_poly.type
_entity_poly.pdbx_seq_one_letter_code
_entity_poly.pdbx_strand_id
1 'polypeptide(L)'
;MLSVEEEAVIVAFRRYTLLPLDDCLYALQPTIPHLTRSSLHRCLQRHGIGRLPDVDGDRPAKKKFKSYPIGYFHIDIAELHMLVAIDRTSKFAFVELRWPPPPSRASSSYA
;
A
#
# COMPACT_ATOMS: atom_id res chain seq x y z
N MET A 1 -10.12 14.78 -23.48
CA MET A 1 -11.01 15.31 -22.44
C MET A 1 -11.94 14.18 -22.02
N LEU A 2 -12.38 14.12 -20.77
CA LEU A 2 -13.38 13.15 -20.32
C LEU A 2 -14.77 13.63 -20.73
N SER A 3 -15.63 12.73 -21.19
CA SER A 3 -17.05 13.03 -21.39
C SER A 3 -17.78 13.16 -20.05
N VAL A 4 -19.00 13.70 -20.07
CA VAL A 4 -19.83 13.84 -18.86
C VAL A 4 -20.19 12.47 -18.28
N GLU A 5 -20.44 11.50 -19.15
CA GLU A 5 -20.76 10.12 -18.79
C GLU A 5 -19.56 9.42 -18.15
N GLU A 6 -18.37 9.56 -18.76
CA GLU A 6 -17.13 9.01 -18.23
C GLU A 6 -16.79 9.58 -16.85
N GLU A 7 -16.98 10.89 -16.70
CA GLU A 7 -16.81 11.59 -15.43
C GLU A 7 -17.79 11.08 -14.36
N ALA A 8 -19.06 10.87 -14.70
CA ALA A 8 -20.04 10.30 -13.79
C ALA A 8 -19.68 8.88 -13.34
N VAL A 9 -19.21 8.03 -14.27
CA VAL A 9 -18.74 6.67 -13.96
C VAL A 9 -17.55 6.70 -13.01
N ILE A 10 -16.54 7.54 -13.27
CA ILE A 10 -15.36 7.71 -12.40
C ILE A 10 -15.78 8.12 -10.98
N VAL A 11 -16.66 9.11 -10.86
CA VAL A 11 -17.11 9.63 -9.56
C VAL A 11 -17.90 8.58 -8.79
N ALA A 12 -18.82 7.89 -9.45
CA ALA A 12 -19.58 6.80 -8.85
C ALA A 12 -18.64 5.67 -8.39
N PHE A 13 -17.74 5.22 -9.27
CA PHE A 13 -16.79 4.15 -8.98
C PHE A 13 -15.93 4.47 -7.74
N ARG A 14 -15.37 5.69 -7.67
CA ARG A 14 -14.54 6.10 -6.52
C ARG A 14 -15.33 6.13 -5.21
N ARG A 15 -16.60 6.56 -5.24
CA ARG A 15 -17.46 6.62 -4.04
C ARG A 15 -17.84 5.24 -3.52
N TYR A 16 -18.07 4.28 -4.40
CA TYR A 16 -18.45 2.91 -4.00
C TYR A 16 -17.27 2.04 -3.60
N THR A 17 -16.15 2.15 -4.32
CA THR A 17 -15.02 1.24 -4.14
C THR A 17 -14.02 1.71 -3.10
N LEU A 18 -13.93 3.03 -2.87
CA LEU A 18 -12.91 3.63 -2.00
C LEU A 18 -11.49 3.10 -2.31
N LEU A 19 -11.21 2.82 -3.59
CA LEU A 19 -9.90 2.38 -4.01
C LEU A 19 -8.93 3.58 -4.10
N PRO A 20 -7.62 3.37 -3.87
CA PRO A 20 -6.56 4.33 -4.20
C PRO A 20 -6.59 4.79 -5.66
N LEU A 21 -5.95 5.93 -5.94
CA LEU A 21 -5.98 6.58 -7.28
C LEU A 21 -5.52 5.63 -8.40
N ASP A 22 -4.42 4.94 -8.18
CA ASP A 22 -3.80 4.08 -9.20
C ASP A 22 -4.60 2.78 -9.41
N ASP A 23 -5.23 2.25 -8.35
CA ASP A 23 -6.14 1.10 -8.46
C ASP A 23 -7.43 1.47 -9.19
N CYS A 24 -7.98 2.67 -8.95
CA CYS A 24 -9.09 3.20 -9.75
C CYS A 24 -8.72 3.33 -11.23
N LEU A 25 -7.50 3.80 -11.54
CA LEU A 25 -7.03 3.93 -12.91
C LEU A 25 -7.01 2.55 -13.59
N TYR A 26 -6.41 1.56 -12.94
CA TYR A 26 -6.31 0.20 -13.48
C TYR A 26 -7.70 -0.44 -13.70
N ALA A 27 -8.61 -0.28 -12.73
CA ALA A 27 -9.95 -0.87 -12.82
C ALA A 27 -10.83 -0.22 -13.91
N LEU A 28 -10.64 1.08 -14.18
CA LEU A 28 -11.45 1.82 -15.15
C LEU A 28 -10.88 1.79 -16.57
N GLN A 29 -9.61 1.42 -16.73
CA GLN A 29 -8.91 1.40 -18.03
C GLN A 29 -9.57 0.50 -19.09
N PRO A 30 -10.12 -0.69 -18.75
CA PRO A 30 -10.86 -1.51 -19.71
C PRO A 30 -12.12 -0.82 -20.27
N THR A 31 -12.76 0.05 -19.48
CA THR A 31 -13.99 0.76 -19.87
C THR A 31 -13.69 2.11 -20.52
N ILE A 32 -12.63 2.79 -20.08
CA ILE A 32 -12.20 4.11 -20.57
C ILE A 32 -10.71 4.00 -20.98
N PRO A 33 -10.39 3.50 -22.19
CA PRO A 33 -9.03 3.17 -22.58
C PRO A 33 -8.08 4.38 -22.65
N HIS A 34 -8.62 5.57 -22.93
CA HIS A 34 -7.88 6.84 -22.95
C HIS A 34 -7.78 7.53 -21.58
N LEU A 35 -8.23 6.87 -20.50
CA LEU A 35 -8.11 7.41 -19.16
C LEU A 35 -6.63 7.51 -18.78
N THR A 36 -6.21 8.71 -18.39
CA THR A 36 -4.86 8.95 -17.87
C THR A 36 -4.91 9.23 -16.38
N ARG A 37 -3.80 8.96 -15.68
CA ARG A 37 -3.65 9.31 -14.26
C ARG A 37 -3.96 10.78 -13.98
N SER A 38 -3.48 11.69 -14.84
CA SER A 38 -3.69 13.12 -14.70
C SER A 38 -5.15 13.53 -14.91
N SER A 39 -5.82 13.00 -15.94
CA SER A 39 -7.23 13.31 -16.18
C SER A 39 -8.13 12.76 -15.06
N LEU A 40 -7.84 11.56 -14.56
CA LEU A 40 -8.49 10.97 -13.40
C LEU A 40 -8.30 11.82 -12.14
N HIS A 41 -7.05 12.18 -11.82
CA HIS A 41 -6.74 12.98 -10.63
C HIS A 41 -7.46 14.34 -10.65
N ARG A 42 -7.44 15.06 -11.78
CA ARG A 42 -8.16 16.34 -11.92
C ARG A 42 -9.67 16.17 -11.83
N CYS A 43 -10.22 15.08 -12.38
CA CYS A 43 -11.64 14.76 -12.27
C CYS A 43 -12.04 14.60 -10.79
N LEU A 44 -11.34 13.74 -10.05
CA LEU A 44 -11.62 13.51 -8.62
C LEU A 44 -11.42 14.77 -7.76
N GLN A 45 -10.42 15.59 -8.07
CA GLN A 45 -10.19 16.89 -7.42
C GLN A 45 -11.37 17.85 -7.62
N ARG A 46 -11.88 17.99 -8.85
CA ARG A 46 -13.05 18.85 -9.13
C ARG A 46 -14.30 18.42 -8.37
N HIS A 47 -14.44 17.11 -8.10
CA HIS A 47 -15.56 16.54 -7.35
C HIS A 47 -15.32 16.44 -5.84
N GLY A 48 -14.21 16.98 -5.33
CA GLY A 48 -13.89 16.97 -3.90
C GLY A 48 -13.59 15.59 -3.31
N ILE A 49 -13.35 14.57 -4.16
CA ILE A 49 -13.11 13.17 -3.78
C ILE A 49 -11.69 12.70 -4.13
N GLY A 50 -10.78 13.65 -4.36
CA GLY A 50 -9.36 13.35 -4.62
C GLY A 50 -8.67 12.65 -3.44
N ARG A 51 -9.08 12.97 -2.22
CA ARG A 51 -8.67 12.27 -1.00
C ARG A 51 -9.72 11.22 -0.64
N LEU A 52 -9.27 10.04 -0.23
CA LEU A 52 -10.18 9.06 0.34
C LEU A 52 -10.77 9.61 1.66
N PRO A 53 -12.05 9.36 1.95
CA PRO A 53 -12.59 9.65 3.27
C PRO A 53 -11.73 8.93 4.31
N ASP A 54 -11.50 9.57 5.46
CA ASP A 54 -10.86 8.91 6.59
C ASP A 54 -11.80 7.76 7.00
N VAL A 55 -11.44 6.54 6.60
CA VAL A 55 -12.10 5.31 7.06
C VAL A 55 -11.70 5.00 8.51
N ASP A 56 -11.28 6.03 9.25
CA ASP A 56 -10.79 5.99 10.63
C ASP A 56 -11.96 6.04 11.60
N GLY A 57 -12.97 5.20 11.37
CA GLY A 57 -14.05 4.96 12.31
C GLY A 57 -13.59 4.32 13.62
N ASP A 58 -12.36 3.78 13.68
CA ASP A 58 -11.82 3.17 14.90
C ASP A 58 -10.28 3.07 14.91
N ARG A 59 -9.55 4.03 14.31
CA ARG A 59 -8.08 4.02 14.48
C ARG A 59 -7.74 4.58 15.85
N PRO A 60 -7.06 3.82 16.73
CA PRO A 60 -6.63 4.35 18.01
C PRO A 60 -5.74 5.56 17.76
N ALA A 61 -5.97 6.64 18.52
CA ALA A 61 -5.20 7.87 18.43
C ALA A 61 -3.70 7.54 18.33
N LYS A 62 -3.03 8.08 17.31
CA LYS A 62 -1.62 7.78 17.01
C LYS A 62 -0.77 8.02 18.27
N LYS A 63 -0.41 6.94 18.97
CA LYS A 63 0.44 7.03 20.16
C LYS A 63 1.86 7.30 19.71
N LYS A 64 2.50 8.29 20.33
CA LYS A 64 3.96 8.44 20.22
C LYS A 64 4.59 7.16 20.75
N PHE A 65 5.51 6.59 19.99
CA PHE A 65 6.31 5.48 20.48
C PHE A 65 7.09 5.91 21.73
N LYS A 66 7.30 4.96 22.65
CA LYS A 66 8.13 5.16 23.84
C LYS A 66 9.56 5.53 23.43
N SER A 67 10.18 6.41 24.23
CA SER A 67 11.61 6.73 24.13
C SER A 67 12.39 5.60 24.81
N TYR A 68 13.37 5.03 24.11
CA TYR A 68 14.29 4.03 24.63
C TYR A 68 15.73 4.53 24.45
N PRO A 69 16.64 4.23 25.38
CA PRO A 69 18.06 4.53 25.19
C PRO A 69 18.65 3.69 24.03
N ILE A 70 19.85 4.07 23.56
CA ILE A 70 20.57 3.33 22.51
C ILE A 70 20.78 1.87 22.97
N GLY A 71 20.55 0.91 22.06
CA GLY A 71 20.65 -0.53 22.35
C GLY A 71 19.32 -1.29 22.42
N TYR A 72 18.18 -0.62 22.20
CA TYR A 72 16.86 -1.24 22.09
C TYR A 72 16.42 -1.34 20.62
N PHE A 73 16.17 -2.56 20.14
CA PHE A 73 15.68 -2.80 18.77
C PHE A 73 14.16 -2.98 18.74
N HIS A 74 13.52 -2.25 17.84
CA HIS A 74 12.15 -2.54 17.45
C HIS A 74 12.18 -3.56 16.31
N ILE A 75 11.64 -4.75 16.54
CA ILE A 75 11.52 -5.80 15.53
C ILE A 75 10.07 -5.81 15.05
N ASP A 76 9.88 -5.52 13.77
CA ASP A 76 8.57 -5.57 13.11
C ASP A 76 8.60 -6.66 12.03
N ILE A 77 7.50 -7.41 11.91
CA ILE A 77 7.29 -8.38 10.84
C ILE A 77 6.29 -7.73 9.87
N ALA A 78 6.74 -7.42 8.66
CA ALA A 78 5.85 -6.96 7.60
C ALA A 78 5.26 -8.16 6.85
N GLU A 79 4.09 -7.98 6.22
CA GLU A 79 3.36 -9.04 5.50
C GLU A 79 4.08 -9.58 4.24
N LEU A 80 5.28 -9.08 3.93
CA LEU A 80 6.25 -9.73 3.05
C LEU A 80 7.37 -10.28 3.93
N HIS A 81 7.78 -11.55 3.74
CA HIS A 81 8.80 -12.31 4.49
C HIS A 81 10.13 -11.58 4.76
N MET A 82 10.09 -10.50 5.51
CA MET A 82 11.17 -9.57 5.76
C MET A 82 11.22 -9.37 7.26
N LEU A 83 12.37 -9.69 7.84
CA LEU A 83 12.67 -9.38 9.22
C LEU A 83 13.30 -7.99 9.26
N VAL A 84 12.63 -7.05 9.92
CA VAL A 84 13.12 -5.67 10.03
C VAL A 84 13.40 -5.36 11.50
N ALA A 85 14.64 -4.97 11.80
CA ALA A 85 15.05 -4.49 13.11
C ALA A 85 15.55 -3.04 13.00
N ILE A 86 14.96 -2.12 13.76
CA ILE A 86 15.29 -0.70 13.71
C ILE A 86 15.72 -0.21 15.10
N ASP A 87 16.92 0.35 15.20
CA ASP A 87 17.29 1.24 16.30
C ASP A 87 16.88 2.68 15.92
N ARG A 88 15.80 3.15 16.53
CA ARG A 88 15.21 4.45 16.20
C ARG A 88 15.99 5.63 16.76
N THR A 89 16.90 5.39 17.72
CA THR A 89 17.74 6.43 18.33
C THR A 89 18.99 6.67 17.48
N SER A 90 19.67 5.60 17.04
CA SER A 90 20.81 5.71 16.13
C SER A 90 20.43 5.82 14.65
N LYS A 91 19.16 5.57 14.29
CA LYS A 91 18.64 5.48 12.91
C LYS A 91 19.22 4.31 12.11
N PHE A 92 19.79 3.32 12.78
CA PHE A 92 20.24 2.09 12.13
C PHE A 92 19.06 1.16 11.85
N ALA A 93 19.03 0.56 10.66
CA ALA A 93 18.02 -0.43 10.28
C ALA A 93 18.71 -1.66 9.68
N PHE A 94 18.30 -2.83 10.14
CA PHE A 94 18.65 -4.13 9.60
C PHE A 94 17.42 -4.74 8.94
N VAL A 95 17.58 -5.24 7.72
CA VAL A 95 16.51 -5.88 6.96
C VAL A 95 17.04 -7.19 6.38
N GLU A 96 16.38 -8.30 6.69
CA GLU A 96 16.67 -9.60 6.09
C GLU A 96 15.44 -10.06 5.28
N LEU A 97 15.61 -10.24 3.98
CA LEU A 97 14.62 -10.89 3.12
C LEU A 97 14.76 -12.41 3.24
N ARG A 98 13.67 -13.09 3.62
CA ARG A 98 13.65 -14.54 3.80
C ARG A 98 12.74 -15.20 2.75
N TRP A 99 13.30 -15.59 1.61
CA TRP A 99 12.68 -16.50 0.62
C TRP A 99 13.75 -17.14 -0.31
N PRO A 100 13.73 -18.47 -0.63
CA PRO A 100 12.82 -19.58 -0.30
C PRO A 100 13.33 -20.55 0.82
N PRO A 101 12.56 -21.57 1.30
CA PRO A 101 12.94 -22.47 2.40
C PRO A 101 14.19 -23.34 2.13
N PRO A 102 14.85 -23.89 3.16
CA PRO A 102 15.99 -24.79 2.97
C PRO A 102 15.55 -26.06 2.23
N PRO A 103 16.39 -26.60 1.31
CA PRO A 103 16.05 -27.80 0.57
C PRO A 103 15.84 -28.97 1.54
N SER A 104 14.68 -29.63 1.46
CA SER A 104 14.51 -30.94 2.08
C SER A 104 15.60 -31.85 1.55
N ARG A 105 16.44 -32.41 2.43
CA ARG A 105 17.40 -33.46 2.08
C ARG A 105 16.63 -34.64 1.48
N ALA A 106 16.52 -34.67 0.15
CA ALA A 106 16.28 -35.91 -0.56
C ALA A 106 17.57 -36.71 -0.47
N SER A 107 17.61 -37.64 0.48
CA SER A 107 18.52 -38.77 0.43
C SER A 107 18.25 -39.52 -0.87
N SER A 108 19.09 -39.31 -1.88
CA SER A 108 19.27 -40.26 -2.96
C SER A 108 20.66 -40.84 -2.81
N SER A 109 20.70 -42.04 -2.26
CA SER A 109 21.86 -42.92 -2.26
C SER A 109 22.17 -43.33 -3.70
N TYR A 110 23.36 -42.94 -4.13
CA TYR A 110 24.31 -43.61 -5.02
C TYR A 110 23.88 -44.89 -5.77
N ALA A 111 24.21 -44.86 -7.06
CA ALA A 111 24.70 -46.02 -7.81
C ALA A 111 25.91 -46.69 -7.12
#